data_AF-A0A698FEQ0-F1
#
_entry.id   AF-A0A698FEQ0-F1
#
_cell.length_a   1.000
_cell.length_b   1.000
_cell.length_c   1.000
_cell.angle_alpha   90.00
_cell.angle_beta   90.00
_cell.angle_gamma   90.00
#
_symmetry.space_group_name_H-M   'P 1'
#
loop_
_entity.id
_entity.type
_entity.pdbx_description
1 polymer ?
#
loop_
_entity_poly.entity_id
_entity_poly.type
_entity_poly.pdbx_seq_one_letter_code
_entity_poly.pdbx_strand_id
1 'polypeptide(L)'
;MGKNLSIIVGLFIILFLSACSDDKEFNHKNQDTTEEIVQIEQNDEKTEFSDTNLPLPVDDEFDISEEHKVNPSVVNSLYKQKCASCHGEKGEIKTKKGIAIKNLGSERFVQRLQNLKDEAHNFLTQEQRENLAKYISKEK
;
A
#
# COMPACT_ATOMS: atom_id res chain seq x y z
N MET A 1 -39.16 -29.21 -7.37
CA MET A 1 -37.76 -29.21 -6.88
C MET A 1 -37.28 -27.87 -6.29
N GLY A 2 -38.09 -26.80 -6.21
CA GLY A 2 -37.61 -25.49 -5.73
C GLY A 2 -37.63 -25.26 -4.21
N LYS A 3 -38.44 -26.01 -3.46
CA LYS A 3 -38.60 -25.80 -2.00
C LYS A 3 -37.34 -26.19 -1.22
N ASN A 4 -36.67 -27.25 -1.63
CA ASN A 4 -35.44 -27.73 -0.97
C ASN A 4 -34.25 -26.81 -1.25
N LEU A 5 -34.22 -26.16 -2.42
CA LEU A 5 -33.16 -25.22 -2.79
C LEU A 5 -33.26 -23.92 -1.96
N SER A 6 -34.48 -23.43 -1.71
CA SER A 6 -34.69 -22.26 -0.85
C SER A 6 -34.26 -22.52 0.61
N ILE A 7 -34.45 -23.75 1.11
CA ILE A 7 -34.02 -24.15 2.46
C ILE A 7 -32.49 -24.23 2.54
N ILE A 8 -31.82 -24.79 1.52
CA ILE A 8 -30.35 -24.89 1.47
C ILE A 8 -29.69 -23.50 1.38
N VAL A 9 -30.26 -22.59 0.59
CA VAL A 9 -29.76 -21.21 0.47
C VAL A 9 -29.95 -20.42 1.77
N GLY A 10 -31.08 -20.61 2.47
CA GLY A 10 -31.31 -20.01 3.79
C GLY A 10 -30.34 -20.53 4.86
N LEU A 11 -30.04 -21.83 4.85
CA LEU A 11 -29.10 -22.46 5.79
C LEU A 11 -27.67 -21.91 5.61
N PHE A 12 -27.24 -21.67 4.36
CA PHE A 12 -25.92 -21.10 4.07
C PHE A 12 -25.77 -19.68 4.61
N ILE A 13 -26.82 -18.85 4.53
CA ILE A 13 -26.79 -17.47 5.03
C ILE A 13 -26.66 -17.42 6.56
N ILE A 14 -27.29 -18.35 7.27
CA ILE A 14 -27.19 -18.43 8.74
C ILE A 14 -25.77 -18.83 9.17
N LEU A 15 -25.12 -19.76 8.45
CA LEU A 15 -23.74 -20.20 8.75
C LEU A 15 -22.71 -19.07 8.58
N PHE A 16 -22.92 -18.12 7.66
CA PHE A 16 -22.03 -16.97 7.48
C PHE A 16 -22.09 -15.94 8.62
N LEU A 17 -23.22 -15.85 9.34
CA LEU A 17 -23.37 -14.91 10.47
C LEU A 17 -22.74 -15.44 11.77
N SER A 18 -22.65 -16.76 11.96
CA SER A 18 -22.01 -17.38 13.14
C SER A 18 -20.48 -17.31 13.11
N ALA A 19 -19.86 -17.01 11.96
CA ALA A 19 -18.41 -16.87 11.83
C ALA A 19 -17.88 -15.45 12.16
N CYS A 20 -18.75 -14.52 12.56
CA CYS A 20 -18.40 -13.15 12.94
C CYS A 20 -18.76 -12.77 14.39
N SER A 21 -19.10 -13.71 15.28
CA SER A 21 -19.09 -13.44 16.73
C SER A 21 -17.70 -13.73 17.27
N ASP A 22 -16.82 -12.74 17.17
CA ASP A 22 -15.62 -12.66 18.02
C ASP A 22 -16.12 -12.18 19.38
N ASP A 23 -16.51 -13.12 20.24
CA ASP A 23 -16.79 -12.83 21.64
C ASP A 23 -15.46 -12.56 22.33
N LYS A 24 -14.94 -11.33 22.20
CA LYS A 24 -13.93 -10.84 23.15
C LYS A 24 -14.63 -10.62 24.47
N GLU A 25 -14.60 -11.67 25.28
CA GLU A 25 -14.79 -11.63 26.71
C GLU A 25 -13.81 -10.61 27.31
N PHE A 26 -14.21 -9.34 27.35
CA PHE A 26 -13.57 -8.36 28.20
C PHE A 26 -13.89 -8.75 29.64
N ASN A 27 -12.94 -9.43 30.26
CA ASN A 27 -12.88 -9.66 31.70
C ASN A 27 -12.83 -8.28 32.39
N HIS A 28 -13.99 -7.72 32.71
CA HIS A 28 -14.12 -6.55 33.56
C HIS A 28 -13.90 -7.01 35.00
N LYS A 29 -12.62 -7.14 35.41
CA LYS A 29 -12.29 -7.30 36.82
C LYS A 29 -12.47 -5.94 37.49
N ASN A 30 -13.57 -5.84 38.22
CA ASN A 30 -13.85 -4.78 39.18
C ASN A 30 -12.72 -4.78 40.23
N GLN A 31 -11.98 -3.68 40.32
CA GLN A 31 -11.18 -3.34 41.49
C GLN A 31 -11.51 -1.89 41.88
N ASP A 32 -12.54 -1.79 42.71
CA ASP A 32 -12.58 -0.85 43.83
C ASP A 32 -11.23 -0.85 44.57
N THR A 33 -10.55 0.31 44.63
CA THR A 33 -9.93 0.85 45.86
C THR A 33 -9.16 2.16 45.57
N THR A 34 -9.63 3.20 46.24
CA THR A 34 -8.84 4.18 47.01
C THR A 34 -7.87 5.12 46.28
N GLU A 35 -8.10 6.41 46.51
CA GLU A 35 -7.18 7.51 46.26
C GLU A 35 -5.79 7.24 46.83
N GLU A 36 -4.77 7.22 45.98
CA GLU A 36 -3.39 7.48 46.38
C GLU A 36 -2.77 8.45 45.38
N ILE A 37 -2.65 9.70 45.81
CA ILE A 37 -1.91 10.78 45.16
C ILE A 37 -0.42 10.41 45.09
N VAL A 38 0.01 9.83 43.96
CA VAL A 38 1.43 9.62 43.66
C VAL A 38 2.07 10.98 43.37
N GLN A 39 2.85 11.49 44.32
CA GLN A 39 3.69 12.68 44.14
C GLN A 39 4.86 12.32 43.24
N ILE A 40 4.83 12.80 42.00
CA ILE A 40 5.94 12.64 41.06
C ILE A 40 6.97 13.73 41.41
N GLU A 41 8.06 13.33 42.06
CA GLU A 41 9.20 14.19 42.38
C GLU A 41 9.89 14.64 41.07
N GLN A 42 9.82 15.95 40.78
CA GLN A 42 10.52 16.60 39.67
C GLN A 42 11.99 16.81 40.05
N ASN A 43 12.88 15.96 39.54
CA ASN A 43 14.31 16.21 39.57
C ASN A 43 14.71 16.91 38.27
N ASP A 44 14.82 18.24 38.31
CA ASP A 44 15.31 19.07 37.22
C ASP A 44 16.85 19.04 37.17
N GLU A 45 17.43 18.01 36.54
CA GLU A 45 18.86 18.00 36.21
C GLU A 45 19.11 18.74 34.89
N LYS A 46 19.63 19.97 35.00
CA LYS A 46 20.06 20.85 33.90
C LYS A 46 21.12 20.14 33.04
N THR A 47 20.73 19.65 31.86
CA THR A 47 21.70 19.19 30.85
C THR A 47 22.09 20.35 29.95
N GLU A 48 23.35 20.77 30.02
CA GLU A 48 23.94 21.81 29.20
C GLU A 48 24.36 21.22 27.85
N PHE A 49 23.68 21.60 26.77
CA PHE A 49 24.06 21.21 25.40
C PHE A 49 25.27 22.05 24.95
N SER A 50 26.44 21.43 24.87
CA SER A 50 27.63 22.01 24.26
C SER A 50 27.63 21.72 22.76
N ASP A 51 27.42 22.76 21.96
CA ASP A 51 27.25 22.73 20.50
C ASP A 51 28.56 22.93 19.72
N THR A 52 29.69 22.42 20.23
CA THR A 52 31.04 22.80 19.73
C THR A 52 31.76 21.70 18.95
N ASN A 53 31.08 20.66 18.48
CA ASN A 53 31.69 19.70 17.55
C ASN A 53 30.72 19.33 16.43
N LEU A 54 30.21 20.36 15.74
CA LEU A 54 29.56 20.17 14.46
C LEU A 54 30.66 20.03 13.39
N PRO A 55 30.94 18.84 12.85
CA PRO A 55 31.82 18.74 11.69
C PRO A 55 31.21 19.56 10.55
N LEU A 56 32.05 20.37 9.90
CA LEU A 56 31.66 21.07 8.68
C LEU A 56 31.15 20.03 7.65
N PRO A 57 30.12 20.35 6.85
CA PRO A 57 29.70 19.47 5.77
C PRO A 57 30.89 19.23 4.85
N VAL A 58 31.21 17.95 4.67
CA VAL A 58 32.19 17.52 3.67
C VAL A 58 31.51 17.74 2.34
N ASP A 59 32.07 18.59 1.49
CA ASP A 59 31.63 18.79 0.12
C ASP A 59 31.97 17.51 -0.68
N ASP A 60 31.14 16.49 -0.49
CA ASP A 60 31.13 15.33 -1.36
C ASP A 60 30.49 15.80 -2.68
N GLU A 61 31.33 16.19 -3.63
CA GLU A 61 30.98 16.24 -5.05
C GLU A 61 30.54 14.81 -5.45
N PHE A 62 29.25 14.51 -5.22
CA PHE A 62 28.62 13.31 -5.72
C PHE A 62 28.53 13.45 -7.24
N ASP A 63 29.48 12.82 -7.92
CA ASP A 63 29.43 12.54 -9.35
C ASP A 63 28.24 11.60 -9.60
N ILE A 64 27.04 12.16 -9.71
CA ILE A 64 25.78 11.47 -10.01
C ILE A 64 25.76 11.02 -11.48
N SER A 65 26.62 10.05 -11.79
CA SER A 65 26.55 9.24 -13.00
C SER A 65 26.30 7.76 -12.68
N GLU A 66 25.75 7.46 -11.49
CA GLU A 66 25.18 6.14 -11.24
C GLU A 66 23.89 5.98 -12.06
N GLU A 67 23.98 5.15 -13.10
CA GLU A 67 22.84 4.53 -13.75
C GLU A 67 22.00 3.82 -12.68
N HIS A 68 21.03 4.56 -12.11
CA HIS A 68 20.22 4.09 -11.00
C HIS A 68 19.38 2.91 -11.48
N LYS A 69 19.89 1.68 -11.25
CA LYS A 69 19.21 0.45 -11.66
C LYS A 69 17.94 0.29 -10.84
N VAL A 70 16.83 0.65 -11.47
CA VAL A 70 15.48 0.50 -10.90
C VAL A 70 15.26 -0.95 -10.48
N ASN A 71 14.94 -1.16 -9.21
CA ASN A 71 14.69 -2.48 -8.65
C ASN A 71 13.38 -3.07 -9.23
N PRO A 72 13.43 -4.20 -9.96
CA PRO A 72 12.25 -4.81 -10.56
C PRO A 72 11.15 -5.17 -9.56
N SER A 73 11.51 -5.53 -8.32
CA SER A 73 10.55 -5.87 -7.26
C SER A 73 9.72 -4.66 -6.84
N VAL A 74 10.29 -3.45 -6.85
CA VAL A 74 9.57 -2.22 -6.54
C VAL A 74 8.54 -1.92 -7.62
N VAL A 75 8.91 -2.07 -8.89
CA VAL A 75 8.00 -1.86 -10.03
C VAL A 75 6.86 -2.89 -10.02
N ASN A 76 7.17 -4.16 -9.76
CA ASN A 76 6.16 -5.21 -9.62
C ASN A 76 5.19 -4.91 -8.46
N SER A 77 5.72 -4.50 -7.31
CA SER A 77 4.90 -4.16 -6.14
C SER A 77 3.97 -2.99 -6.43
N LEU A 78 4.49 -1.94 -7.07
CA LEU A 78 3.70 -0.79 -7.53
C LEU A 78 2.58 -1.24 -8.48
N TYR A 79 2.90 -2.08 -9.46
CA TYR A 79 1.92 -2.59 -10.41
C TYR A 79 0.82 -3.40 -9.71
N LYS A 80 1.19 -4.32 -8.81
CA LYS A 80 0.22 -5.15 -8.07
C LYS A 80 -0.70 -4.32 -7.19
N GLN A 81 -0.17 -3.29 -6.53
CA GLN A 81 -0.95 -2.43 -5.64
C GLN A 81 -1.88 -1.47 -6.36
N LYS A 82 -1.50 -0.95 -7.53
CA LYS A 82 -2.21 0.17 -8.17
C LYS A 82 -2.89 -0.18 -9.49
N CYS A 83 -2.41 -1.20 -10.20
CA CYS A 83 -2.85 -1.48 -11.57
C CYS A 83 -3.60 -2.82 -11.68
N ALA A 84 -3.15 -3.85 -10.96
CA ALA A 84 -3.60 -5.22 -11.18
C ALA A 84 -5.09 -5.45 -10.89
N SER A 85 -5.69 -4.69 -9.98
CA SER A 85 -7.11 -4.80 -9.64
C SER A 85 -8.04 -4.48 -10.82
N CYS A 86 -7.63 -3.58 -11.71
CA CYS A 86 -8.39 -3.18 -12.89
C CYS A 86 -7.88 -3.83 -14.18
N HIS A 87 -6.58 -4.10 -14.28
CA HIS A 87 -5.93 -4.54 -15.51
C HIS A 87 -5.47 -6.01 -15.52
N GLY A 88 -5.52 -6.71 -14.38
CA GLY A 88 -5.02 -8.09 -14.23
C GLY A 88 -3.57 -8.14 -13.74
N GLU A 89 -3.11 -9.31 -13.30
CA GLU A 89 -1.78 -9.45 -12.69
C GLU A 89 -0.64 -9.11 -13.66
N LYS A 90 -0.88 -9.28 -14.96
CA LYS A 90 0.05 -9.00 -16.05
C LYS A 90 -0.56 -8.08 -17.12
N GLY A 91 -1.66 -7.41 -16.83
CA GLY A 91 -2.31 -6.51 -17.78
C GLY A 91 -3.17 -7.22 -18.83
N GLU A 92 -3.63 -8.43 -18.56
CA GLU A 92 -4.36 -9.30 -19.48
C GLU A 92 -5.87 -9.06 -19.54
N ILE A 93 -6.46 -8.35 -18.58
CA ILE A 93 -7.91 -8.29 -18.39
C ILE A 93 -8.58 -7.29 -19.33
N LYS A 94 -9.66 -7.72 -19.99
CA LYS A 94 -10.58 -6.84 -20.72
C LYS A 94 -11.98 -6.96 -20.09
N THR A 95 -12.36 -5.97 -19.28
CA THR A 95 -13.66 -5.90 -18.62
C THR A 95 -14.38 -4.60 -18.98
N LYS A 96 -15.57 -4.39 -18.43
CA LYS A 96 -16.34 -3.14 -18.59
C LYS A 96 -15.61 -1.92 -17.99
N LYS A 97 -14.71 -2.14 -17.01
CA LYS A 97 -13.96 -1.09 -16.29
C LYS A 97 -12.45 -1.08 -16.61
N GLY A 98 -11.92 -2.12 -17.26
CA GLY A 98 -10.49 -2.28 -17.51
C GLY A 98 -10.20 -2.75 -18.93
N ILE A 99 -9.09 -2.29 -19.49
CA ILE A 99 -8.60 -2.71 -20.81
C ILE A 99 -7.32 -3.52 -20.66
N ALA A 100 -7.10 -4.47 -21.57
CA ALA A 100 -5.86 -5.24 -21.59
C ALA A 100 -4.71 -4.31 -22.05
N ILE A 101 -3.65 -4.27 -21.25
CA ILE A 101 -2.46 -3.44 -21.46
C ILE A 101 -1.20 -4.27 -21.76
N LYS A 102 -1.24 -5.61 -21.60
CA LYS A 102 -0.09 -6.51 -21.83
C LYS A 102 0.54 -6.42 -23.22
N ASN A 103 -0.27 -6.06 -24.22
CA ASN A 103 0.18 -5.96 -25.61
C ASN A 103 0.46 -4.52 -26.05
N LEU A 104 0.39 -3.55 -25.13
CA LEU A 104 0.67 -2.16 -25.45
C LEU A 104 2.19 -1.96 -25.53
N GLY A 105 2.67 -1.32 -26.60
CA GLY A 105 4.08 -0.93 -26.69
C GLY A 105 4.42 0.13 -25.64
N SER A 106 5.66 0.14 -25.14
CA SER A 106 6.08 1.02 -24.04
C SER A 106 5.76 2.49 -24.28
N GLU A 107 6.03 3.00 -25.49
CA GLU A 107 5.74 4.39 -25.85
C GLU A 107 4.23 4.70 -25.78
N ARG A 108 3.41 3.84 -26.37
CA ARG A 108 1.94 4.00 -26.33
C ARG A 108 1.38 3.87 -24.91
N PHE A 109 2.00 3.05 -24.07
CA PHE A 109 1.63 2.95 -22.66
C PHE A 109 1.87 4.26 -21.93
N VAL A 110 3.07 4.83 -22.05
CA VAL A 110 3.42 6.10 -21.42
C VAL A 110 2.54 7.24 -21.93
N GLN A 111 2.37 7.36 -23.25
CA GLN A 111 1.52 8.38 -23.86
C GLN A 111 0.06 8.28 -23.38
N ARG A 112 -0.49 7.07 -23.27
CA ARG A 112 -1.85 6.89 -22.74
C ARG A 112 -1.94 7.34 -21.29
N LEU A 113 -1.01 6.94 -20.43
CA LEU A 113 -1.03 7.37 -19.03
C LEU A 113 -0.88 8.88 -18.86
N GLN A 114 -0.11 9.55 -19.72
CA GLN A 114 0.01 11.02 -19.71
C GLN A 114 -1.28 11.72 -20.15
N ASN A 115 -2.03 11.10 -21.08
CA ASN A 115 -3.28 11.64 -21.58
C ASN A 115 -4.48 11.37 -20.65
N LEU A 116 -4.37 10.37 -19.77
CA LEU A 116 -5.37 10.09 -18.74
C LEU A 116 -5.23 11.12 -17.61
N LYS A 117 -6.28 11.91 -17.39
CA LYS A 117 -6.34 12.92 -16.32
C LYS A 117 -7.19 12.46 -15.13
N ASP A 118 -7.43 11.16 -15.01
CA ASP A 118 -8.20 10.63 -13.89
C ASP A 118 -7.33 10.50 -12.63
N GLU A 119 -7.98 10.54 -11.47
CA GLU A 119 -7.31 10.43 -10.17
C GLU A 119 -6.62 9.06 -9.97
N ALA A 120 -7.09 8.03 -10.68
CA ALA A 120 -6.57 6.67 -10.56
C ALA A 120 -5.21 6.49 -11.26
N HIS A 121 -4.84 7.32 -12.23
CA HIS A 121 -3.59 7.22 -12.98
C HIS A 121 -2.64 8.42 -12.81
N ASN A 122 -3.15 9.58 -12.39
CA ASN A 122 -2.37 10.82 -12.28
C ASN A 122 -1.33 10.82 -11.14
N PHE A 123 -1.34 9.80 -10.27
CA PHE A 123 -0.39 9.70 -9.14
C PHE A 123 1.04 9.30 -9.58
N LEU A 124 1.23 8.83 -10.81
CA LEU A 124 2.51 8.32 -11.30
C LEU A 124 3.44 9.45 -11.77
N THR A 125 4.72 9.36 -11.41
CA THR A 125 5.78 10.20 -12.00
C THR A 125 6.12 9.73 -13.42
N GLN A 126 6.87 10.55 -14.17
CA GLN A 126 7.32 10.17 -15.52
C GLN A 126 8.18 8.90 -15.51
N GLU A 127 9.13 8.83 -14.58
CA GLU A 127 10.01 7.67 -14.42
C GLU A 127 9.21 6.40 -14.07
N GLN A 128 8.22 6.51 -13.17
CA GLN A 128 7.35 5.38 -12.83
C GLN A 128 6.55 4.87 -14.02
N ARG A 129 6.04 5.77 -14.88
CA ARG A 129 5.34 5.39 -16.11
C ARG A 129 6.25 4.57 -17.04
N GLU A 130 7.50 5.01 -17.21
CA GLU A 130 8.46 4.32 -18.07
C GLU A 130 8.89 2.97 -17.50
N ASN A 131 9.10 2.88 -16.19
CA ASN A 131 9.43 1.64 -15.51
C ASN A 131 8.29 0.62 -15.60
N LEU A 132 7.04 1.06 -15.40
CA LEU A 132 5.85 0.21 -15.58
C LEU A 132 5.68 -0.23 -17.04
N ALA A 133 5.96 0.67 -18.00
CA ALA A 133 5.92 0.34 -19.42
C ALA A 133 6.90 -0.78 -19.79
N LYS A 134 8.13 -0.69 -19.26
CA LYS A 134 9.17 -1.73 -19.41
C LYS A 134 8.75 -3.02 -18.73
N TYR A 135 8.18 -2.96 -17.52
CA TYR A 135 7.70 -4.12 -16.78
C TYR A 135 6.62 -4.89 -17.54
N ILE A 136 5.58 -4.21 -18.01
CA ILE A 136 4.47 -4.83 -18.76
C ILE A 136 4.93 -5.40 -20.11
N SER A 137 5.91 -4.75 -20.74
CA SER A 137 6.46 -5.24 -22.02
C SER A 137 7.39 -6.44 -21.87
N LYS A 138 7.98 -6.67 -20.69
CA LYS A 138 8.89 -7.80 -20.41
C LYS A 138 8.16 -9.12 -20.15
N GLU A 139 6.89 -9.08 -19.74
CA GLU A 139 6.03 -10.26 -19.56
C GLU A 139 5.50 -10.84 -20.89
N LYS A 140 6.15 -10.52 -22.03
CA LYS A 140 5.82 -11.01 -23.37
C LYS A 140 6.52 -12.33 -23.69
#